data_AF-A0A971FVJ2-F1
#
_entry.id   AF-A0A971FVJ2-F1
#
_cell.length_a   1.000
_cell.length_b   1.000
_cell.length_c   1.000
_cell.angle_alpha   90.00
_cell.angle_beta   90.00
_cell.angle_gamma   90.00
#
_symmetry.space_group_name_H-M   'P 1'
#
loop_
_entity.id
_entity.type
_entity.pdbx_description
1 polymer ?
#
loop_
_entity_poly.entity_id
_entity_poly.type
_entity_poly.pdbx_seq_one_letter_code
_entity_poly.pdbx_strand_id
1 'polypeptide(L)'
;MTRDEAARVLGVAPDASPGEARRAFRSLIRQRHPDRAPGVPGAHADATRLIAAHRAFTRPAERPVATVPLDARAEGDALFIEADPGLVMVRLVEAGHELGDVTYLDRSSGLVEVLLQVQEEGDDRPAACSLVATLQGRHHGVEVFCTVERLDGHPAPPIAPIVAALGEVMRG
;
A
#
# COMPACT_ATOMS: atom_id res chain seq x y z
N MET A 1 -5.39 13.51 4.83
CA MET A 1 -6.02 14.61 4.06
C MET A 1 -7.51 14.32 3.97
N THR A 2 -8.35 15.27 4.37
CA THR A 2 -9.80 15.13 4.25
C THR A 2 -10.25 15.29 2.79
N ARG A 3 -11.49 14.86 2.47
CA ARG A 3 -12.04 15.02 1.12
C ARG A 3 -12.16 16.50 0.71
N ASP A 4 -12.48 17.39 1.65
CA ASP A 4 -12.58 18.84 1.41
C ASP A 4 -11.22 19.49 1.18
N GLU A 5 -10.18 19.05 1.89
CA GLU A 5 -8.79 19.46 1.62
C GLU A 5 -8.34 18.97 0.25
N ALA A 6 -8.65 17.72 -0.10
CA ALA A 6 -8.32 17.15 -1.39
C ALA A 6 -9.02 17.87 -2.54
N ALA A 7 -10.30 18.23 -2.37
CA ALA A 7 -11.07 18.98 -3.35
C ALA A 7 -10.42 20.34 -3.65
N ARG A 8 -9.98 21.05 -2.61
CA ARG A 8 -9.25 22.32 -2.75
C ARG A 8 -7.91 22.15 -3.47
N VAL A 9 -7.16 21.08 -3.17
CA VAL A 9 -5.87 20.79 -3.85
C VAL A 9 -6.06 20.49 -5.33
N LEU A 10 -7.12 19.74 -5.68
CA LEU A 10 -7.41 19.35 -7.07
C LEU A 10 -8.19 20.42 -7.85
N GLY A 11 -8.77 21.42 -7.17
CA GLY A 11 -9.63 22.43 -7.79
C GLY A 11 -10.97 21.86 -8.27
N VAL A 12 -11.54 20.90 -7.54
CA VAL A 12 -12.83 20.26 -7.84
C VAL A 12 -13.82 20.49 -6.70
N ALA A 13 -15.10 20.18 -6.92
CA ALA A 13 -16.09 20.20 -5.85
C ALA A 13 -15.87 19.05 -4.84
N PRO A 14 -16.22 19.21 -3.55
CA PRO A 14 -16.08 18.14 -2.55
C PRO A 14 -16.81 16.84 -2.90
N ASP A 15 -17.95 16.96 -3.57
CA ASP A 15 -18.80 15.87 -4.05
C ASP A 15 -18.44 15.39 -5.47
N ALA A 16 -17.38 15.92 -6.07
CA ALA A 16 -16.95 15.54 -7.41
C ALA A 16 -16.76 14.02 -7.52
N SER A 17 -17.09 13.51 -8.71
CA SER A 17 -16.92 12.08 -9.02
C SER A 17 -15.43 11.69 -9.03
N PRO A 18 -15.10 10.40 -8.78
CA PRO A 18 -13.73 9.91 -8.92
C PRO A 18 -13.14 10.19 -10.32
N GLY A 19 -13.98 10.17 -11.36
CA GLY A 19 -13.58 10.49 -12.73
C GLY A 19 -13.17 11.95 -12.92
N GLU A 20 -13.87 12.90 -12.30
CA GLU A 20 -13.53 14.32 -12.32
C GLU A 20 -12.23 14.60 -11.58
N ALA A 21 -12.11 14.07 -10.35
CA ALA A 21 -10.88 14.16 -9.56
C ALA A 21 -9.67 13.59 -10.33
N ARG A 22 -9.83 12.44 -11.00
CA ARG A 22 -8.77 11.83 -11.84
C ARG A 22 -8.39 12.68 -13.05
N ARG A 23 -9.34 13.37 -13.69
CA ARG A 23 -9.04 14.30 -14.79
C ARG A 23 -8.25 15.51 -14.29
N ALA A 24 -8.69 16.12 -13.18
CA ALA A 24 -8.02 17.26 -12.57
C ALA A 24 -6.59 16.90 -12.13
N PHE A 25 -6.43 15.79 -11.41
CA PHE A 25 -5.14 15.25 -11.00
C PHE A 25 -4.19 15.05 -12.19
N ARG A 26 -4.63 14.37 -13.26
CA ARG A 26 -3.81 14.14 -14.46
C ARG A 26 -3.41 15.43 -15.17
N SER A 27 -4.23 16.48 -15.09
CA SER A 27 -3.86 17.79 -15.63
C SER A 27 -2.76 18.44 -14.78
N LEU A 28 -2.96 18.50 -13.46
CA LEU A 28 -2.05 19.14 -12.52
C LEU A 28 -0.69 18.43 -12.47
N ILE A 29 -0.67 17.10 -12.38
CA ILE A 29 0.59 16.35 -12.29
C ILE A 29 1.41 16.48 -13.58
N ARG A 30 0.77 16.55 -14.76
CA ARG A 30 1.48 16.78 -16.03
C ARG A 30 2.08 18.18 -16.13
N GLN A 31 1.47 19.17 -15.48
CA GLN A 31 1.97 20.55 -15.47
C GLN A 31 3.07 20.76 -14.44
N ARG A 32 2.98 20.08 -13.29
CA ARG A 32 3.84 20.30 -12.11
C ARG A 32 4.81 19.16 -11.82
N HIS A 33 4.92 18.17 -12.71
CA HIS A 33 5.80 17.01 -12.48
C HIS A 33 7.24 17.46 -12.23
N PRO A 34 7.94 16.89 -11.22
CA PRO A 34 9.33 17.26 -10.94
C PRO A 34 10.25 17.09 -12.15
N ASP A 35 10.02 16.09 -13.02
CA ASP A 35 10.81 15.89 -14.26
C ASP A 35 10.72 17.06 -15.25
N ARG A 36 9.68 17.89 -15.20
CA ARG A 36 9.56 19.07 -16.08
C ARG A 36 10.26 20.30 -15.51
N ALA A 37 10.64 20.25 -14.24
CA ALA A 37 11.26 21.36 -13.52
C ALA A 37 12.38 20.83 -12.59
N PRO A 38 13.42 20.18 -13.14
CA PRO A 38 14.52 19.68 -12.35
C PRO A 38 15.17 20.82 -11.56
N GLY A 39 15.36 20.62 -10.26
CA GLY A 39 15.99 21.61 -9.38
C GLY A 39 15.07 22.69 -8.83
N VAL A 40 13.76 22.71 -9.15
CA VAL A 40 12.81 23.60 -8.49
C VAL A 40 12.51 23.11 -7.07
N PRO A 41 12.82 23.89 -6.02
CA PRO A 41 12.51 23.52 -4.65
C PRO A 41 11.01 23.30 -4.48
N GLY A 42 10.62 22.17 -3.88
CA GLY A 42 9.22 21.87 -3.57
C GLY A 42 8.43 21.11 -4.65
N ALA A 43 8.97 20.90 -5.86
CA ALA A 43 8.23 20.18 -6.92
C ALA A 43 7.84 18.74 -6.53
N HIS A 44 8.70 18.04 -5.79
CA HIS A 44 8.37 16.73 -5.22
C HIS A 44 7.27 16.81 -4.15
N ALA A 45 7.33 17.79 -3.25
CA ALA A 45 6.31 17.98 -2.22
C ALA A 45 4.94 18.31 -2.83
N ASP A 46 4.91 19.10 -3.90
CA ASP A 46 3.71 19.40 -4.67
C ASP A 46 3.13 18.15 -5.35
N ALA A 47 3.98 17.33 -5.98
CA ALA A 47 3.56 16.06 -6.58
C ALA A 47 2.97 15.10 -5.53
N THR A 48 3.64 14.94 -4.37
CA THR A 48 3.14 14.14 -3.25
C THR A 48 1.78 14.64 -2.77
N ARG A 49 1.60 15.96 -2.66
CA ARG A 49 0.32 16.57 -2.26
C ARG A 49 -0.79 16.28 -3.27
N LEU A 50 -0.50 16.35 -4.57
CA LEU A 50 -1.46 16.02 -5.63
C LEU A 50 -1.86 14.54 -5.60
N ILE A 51 -0.90 13.63 -5.36
CA ILE A 51 -1.14 12.19 -5.23
C ILE A 51 -2.05 11.92 -4.03
N ALA A 52 -1.72 12.49 -2.87
CA ALA A 52 -2.52 12.31 -1.66
C ALA A 52 -3.95 12.86 -1.82
N ALA A 53 -4.13 13.97 -2.55
CA ALA A 53 -5.46 14.51 -2.85
C ALA A 53 -6.27 13.60 -3.78
N HIS A 54 -5.65 13.06 -4.82
CA HIS A 54 -6.30 12.09 -5.70
C HIS A 54 -6.73 10.82 -4.94
N ARG A 55 -5.89 10.31 -4.04
CA ARG A 55 -6.21 9.13 -3.21
C ARG A 55 -7.48 9.32 -2.38
N ALA A 56 -7.76 10.51 -1.87
CA ALA A 56 -8.96 10.79 -1.09
C ALA A 56 -10.28 10.62 -1.88
N PHE A 57 -10.23 10.69 -3.22
CA PHE A 57 -11.39 10.47 -4.10
C PHE A 57 -11.49 9.05 -4.66
N THR A 58 -10.39 8.29 -4.63
CA THR A 58 -10.36 6.91 -5.15
C THR A 58 -10.40 5.86 -4.06
N ARG A 59 -10.13 6.23 -2.79
CA ARG A 59 -10.32 5.32 -1.66
C ARG A 59 -11.80 4.95 -1.62
N PRO A 60 -12.15 3.66 -1.71
CA PRO A 60 -13.53 3.23 -1.46
C PRO A 60 -13.96 3.80 -0.12
N ALA A 61 -15.21 4.29 -0.01
CA ALA A 61 -15.77 4.50 1.31
C ALA A 61 -15.63 3.19 2.08
N GLU A 62 -15.03 3.25 3.27
CA GLU A 62 -14.89 2.11 4.18
C GLU A 62 -16.29 1.53 4.38
N ARG A 63 -16.59 0.45 3.65
CA ARG A 63 -17.69 -0.41 4.04
C ARG A 63 -17.12 -1.22 5.18
N PRO A 64 -17.71 -1.18 6.39
CA PRO A 64 -17.35 -2.12 7.43
C PRO A 64 -17.71 -3.51 6.90
N VAL A 65 -16.73 -4.17 6.29
CA VAL A 65 -16.73 -5.61 6.14
C VAL A 65 -16.46 -6.12 7.54
N ALA A 66 -17.29 -7.01 8.06
CA ALA A 66 -16.95 -7.70 9.29
C ALA A 66 -15.63 -8.43 9.02
N THR A 67 -14.53 -7.92 9.58
CA THR A 67 -13.22 -8.55 9.49
C THR A 67 -13.32 -9.83 10.28
N VAL A 68 -13.19 -10.97 9.59
CA VAL A 68 -13.04 -12.26 10.26
C VAL A 68 -11.57 -12.34 10.70
N PRO A 69 -11.27 -12.29 12.01
CA PRO A 69 -9.89 -12.42 12.49
C PRO A 69 -9.27 -13.70 11.93
N LEU A 70 -8.05 -13.59 11.40
CA LEU A 70 -7.26 -14.75 11.02
C LEU A 70 -6.13 -14.92 12.01
N ASP A 71 -5.94 -16.13 12.54
CA ASP A 71 -4.76 -16.44 13.33
C ASP A 71 -3.53 -16.55 12.40
N ALA A 72 -3.00 -15.39 12.02
CA ALA A 72 -1.82 -15.26 11.19
C ALA A 72 -0.56 -15.31 12.04
N ARG A 73 0.17 -16.42 12.00
CA ARG A 73 1.38 -16.65 12.79
C ARG A 73 2.60 -16.32 11.95
N ALA A 74 3.41 -15.37 12.39
CA ALA A 74 4.63 -14.98 11.69
C ALA A 74 5.80 -15.90 12.06
N GLU A 75 6.52 -16.36 11.05
CA GLU A 75 7.72 -17.17 11.16
C GLU A 75 8.75 -16.69 10.12
N GLY A 76 9.72 -15.89 10.55
CA GLY A 76 10.77 -15.37 9.67
C GLY A 76 10.20 -14.52 8.53
N ASP A 77 10.28 -15.05 7.31
CA ASP A 77 9.80 -14.42 6.08
C ASP A 77 8.41 -14.90 5.63
N ALA A 78 7.69 -15.65 6.48
CA ALA A 78 6.38 -16.18 6.15
C ALA A 78 5.32 -15.95 7.23
N LEU A 79 4.05 -15.97 6.80
CA LEU A 79 2.89 -16.15 7.68
C LEU A 79 2.29 -17.53 7.46
N PHE A 80 1.90 -18.20 8.54
CA PHE A 80 1.07 -19.39 8.48
C PHE A 80 -0.34 -19.09 8.96
N ILE A 81 -1.35 -19.48 8.17
CA ILE A 81 -2.77 -19.17 8.42
C ILE A 81 -3.64 -20.40 8.15
N GLU A 82 -4.39 -20.83 9.15
CA GLU A 82 -5.35 -21.95 9.04
C GLU A 82 -6.72 -21.45 8.52
N ALA A 83 -6.78 -21.10 7.24
CA ALA A 83 -8.01 -20.62 6.60
C ALA A 83 -8.09 -20.97 5.12
N ASP A 84 -9.25 -20.72 4.51
CA ASP A 84 -9.43 -20.83 3.06
C ASP A 84 -8.54 -19.84 2.29
N PRO A 85 -7.87 -20.25 1.20
CA PRO A 85 -7.02 -19.36 0.41
C PRO A 85 -7.70 -18.10 -0.10
N GLY A 86 -8.99 -18.16 -0.43
CA GLY A 86 -9.76 -17.00 -0.86
C GLY A 86 -9.93 -15.98 0.27
N LEU A 87 -10.18 -16.45 1.49
CA LEU A 87 -10.25 -15.59 2.68
C LEU A 87 -8.88 -14.98 3.01
N VAL A 88 -7.81 -15.77 2.95
CA VAL A 88 -6.44 -15.28 3.15
C VAL A 88 -6.07 -14.20 2.14
N MET A 89 -6.41 -14.39 0.86
CA MET A 89 -6.18 -13.39 -0.19
C MET A 89 -6.91 -12.07 0.09
N VAL A 90 -8.18 -12.12 0.49
CA VAL A 90 -8.95 -10.91 0.82
C VAL A 90 -8.29 -10.17 1.99
N ARG A 91 -7.96 -10.88 3.08
CA ARG A 91 -7.33 -10.26 4.25
C ARG A 91 -5.91 -9.75 3.95
N LEU A 92 -5.15 -10.42 3.09
CA LEU A 92 -3.83 -9.97 2.68
C LEU A 92 -3.89 -8.66 1.90
N VAL A 93 -4.87 -8.50 1.00
CA VAL A 93 -5.08 -7.24 0.25
C VAL A 93 -5.51 -6.11 1.18
N GLU A 94 -6.41 -6.40 2.14
CA GLU A 94 -6.82 -5.44 3.16
C GLU A 94 -5.62 -4.99 4.02
N ALA A 95 -4.85 -5.95 4.53
CA ALA A 95 -3.66 -5.68 5.34
C ALA A 95 -2.59 -4.91 4.56
N GLY A 96 -2.41 -5.22 3.27
CA GLY A 96 -1.55 -4.47 2.37
C GLY A 96 -1.96 -3.02 2.21
N HIS A 97 -3.26 -2.71 2.16
CA HIS A 97 -3.78 -1.34 2.11
C HIS A 97 -3.70 -0.58 3.44
N GLU A 98 -3.56 -1.30 4.56
CA GLU A 98 -3.36 -0.71 5.87
C GLU A 98 -1.88 -0.39 6.12
N LEU A 99 -0.98 -1.32 5.76
CA LEU A 99 0.47 -1.13 5.88
C LEU A 99 1.06 -0.21 4.81
N GLY A 100 0.47 -0.16 3.62
CA GLY A 100 1.01 0.60 2.49
C GLY A 100 0.06 0.68 1.30
N ASP A 101 0.62 0.67 0.10
CA ASP A 101 -0.15 0.72 -1.14
C ASP A 101 0.01 -0.58 -1.92
N VAL A 102 -1.08 -1.33 -2.13
CA VAL A 102 -1.07 -2.49 -3.03
C VAL A 102 -0.81 -2.01 -4.47
N THR A 103 0.33 -2.38 -5.05
CA THR A 103 0.77 -1.96 -6.39
C THR A 103 0.43 -2.99 -7.46
N TYR A 104 0.39 -4.27 -7.08
CA TYR A 104 0.09 -5.37 -7.97
C TYR A 104 -0.69 -6.47 -7.25
N LEU A 105 -1.60 -7.10 -7.99
CA LEU A 105 -2.43 -8.20 -7.51
C LEU A 105 -2.67 -9.17 -8.67
N ASP A 106 -2.21 -10.41 -8.51
CA ASP A 106 -2.59 -11.53 -9.36
C ASP A 106 -3.24 -12.61 -8.52
N ARG A 107 -4.58 -12.67 -8.60
CA ARG A 107 -5.38 -13.65 -7.87
C ARG A 107 -5.19 -15.08 -8.38
N SER A 108 -4.77 -15.23 -9.63
CA SER A 108 -4.60 -16.56 -10.23
C SER A 108 -3.34 -17.26 -9.74
N SER A 109 -2.27 -16.49 -9.49
CA SER A 109 -1.02 -16.98 -8.91
C SER A 109 -0.92 -16.80 -7.39
N GLY A 110 -1.87 -16.10 -6.76
CA GLY A 110 -1.85 -15.87 -5.32
C GLY A 110 -0.84 -14.82 -4.90
N LEU A 111 -0.52 -13.85 -5.77
CA LEU A 111 0.55 -12.89 -5.58
C LEU A 111 0.00 -11.48 -5.32
N VAL A 112 0.53 -10.84 -4.28
CA VAL A 112 0.23 -9.45 -3.91
C VAL A 112 1.55 -8.70 -3.74
N GLU A 113 1.67 -7.52 -4.36
CA GLU A 113 2.78 -6.60 -4.14
C GLU A 113 2.30 -5.37 -3.39
N VAL A 114 3.04 -4.97 -2.37
CA VAL A 114 2.74 -3.81 -1.53
C VAL A 114 3.95 -2.89 -1.47
N LEU A 115 3.75 -1.62 -1.83
CA LEU A 115 4.71 -0.56 -1.60
C LEU A 115 4.61 -0.09 -0.15
N LEU A 116 5.70 -0.24 0.59
CA LEU A 116 5.84 0.12 1.99
C LEU A 116 6.77 1.31 2.18
N GLN A 117 6.55 2.03 3.28
CA GLN A 117 7.49 3.03 3.81
C GLN A 117 8.01 2.50 5.14
N VAL A 118 9.26 2.03 5.16
CA VAL A 118 9.87 1.39 6.33
C VAL A 118 10.82 2.36 7.01
N GLN A 119 10.54 2.71 8.25
CA GLN A 119 11.45 3.53 9.06
C GLN A 119 12.52 2.63 9.67
N GLU A 120 13.77 2.79 9.24
CA GLU A 120 14.91 2.10 9.83
C GLU A 120 15.53 2.94 10.96
N GLU A 121 16.13 2.27 11.94
CA GLU A 121 16.82 2.93 13.04
C GLU A 121 18.09 3.62 12.50
N GLY A 122 18.20 4.93 12.72
CA GLY A 122 19.33 5.74 12.25
C GLY A 122 19.12 6.45 10.92
N ASP A 123 18.03 6.17 10.20
CA ASP A 123 17.70 6.87 8.95
C ASP A 123 16.74 8.06 9.21
N ASP A 124 17.04 9.22 8.62
CA ASP A 124 16.21 10.44 8.74
C ASP A 124 14.87 10.35 7.98
N ARG A 125 14.75 9.40 7.05
CA ARG A 125 13.57 9.22 6.20
C ARG A 125 13.26 7.73 6.03
N PRO A 126 11.98 7.35 5.89
CA PRO A 126 11.62 5.97 5.63
C PRO A 126 12.13 5.53 4.24
N ALA A 127 12.59 4.28 4.18
CA ALA A 127 12.94 3.61 2.95
C ALA A 127 11.68 3.15 2.21
N ALA A 128 11.64 3.38 0.89
CA ALA A 128 10.61 2.83 0.03
C ALA A 128 10.96 1.37 -0.29
N CYS A 129 10.10 0.44 0.12
CA CYS A 129 10.31 -0.99 -0.07
C CYS A 129 9.17 -1.62 -0.88
N SER A 130 9.50 -2.58 -1.76
CA SER A 130 8.51 -3.49 -2.34
C SER A 130 8.46 -4.76 -1.51
N LEU A 131 7.30 -5.07 -0.95
CA LEU A 131 6.97 -6.36 -0.33
C LEU A 131 6.18 -7.20 -1.34
N VAL A 132 6.70 -8.35 -1.71
CA VAL A 132 5.96 -9.35 -2.50
C VAL A 132 5.53 -10.48 -1.58
N ALA A 133 4.23 -10.73 -1.51
CA ALA A 133 3.62 -11.80 -0.74
C ALA A 133 2.97 -12.82 -1.68
N THR A 134 3.32 -14.09 -1.54
CA THR A 134 2.83 -15.18 -2.38
C THR A 134 2.17 -16.26 -1.54
N LEU A 135 0.92 -16.60 -1.87
CA LEU A 135 0.19 -17.68 -1.22
C LEU A 135 0.69 -19.03 -1.73
N GLN A 136 1.09 -19.89 -0.80
CA GLN A 136 1.49 -21.27 -1.03
C GLN A 136 0.52 -22.18 -0.27
N GLY A 137 -0.17 -23.06 -1.00
CA GLY A 137 -1.07 -24.04 -0.39
C GLY A 137 -0.29 -25.09 0.40
N ARG A 138 -0.67 -25.33 1.65
CA ARG A 138 -0.14 -26.40 2.51
C ARG A 138 -1.30 -27.33 2.92
N HIS A 139 -0.99 -28.56 3.36
CA HIS A 139 -2.01 -29.57 3.69
C HIS A 139 -3.03 -29.13 4.78
N HIS A 140 -2.69 -28.15 5.61
CA HIS A 140 -3.45 -27.74 6.80
C HIS A 140 -3.65 -26.21 6.88
N GLY A 141 -3.41 -25.48 5.78
CA GLY A 141 -3.53 -24.02 5.78
C GLY A 141 -2.84 -23.39 4.58
N VAL A 142 -2.65 -22.08 4.69
CA VAL A 142 -1.97 -21.26 3.69
C VAL A 142 -0.73 -20.67 4.33
N GLU A 143 0.39 -20.84 3.63
CA GLU A 143 1.60 -20.10 3.92
C GLU A 143 1.65 -18.89 3.00
N VAL A 144 1.90 -17.71 3.55
CA VAL A 144 2.15 -16.49 2.77
C VAL A 144 3.64 -16.22 2.87
N PHE A 145 4.37 -16.57 1.82
CA PHE A 145 5.80 -16.33 1.72
C PHE A 145 6.06 -14.90 1.26
N CYS A 146 6.95 -14.19 1.95
CA CYS A 146 7.23 -12.78 1.71
C CYS A 146 8.69 -12.56 1.29
N THR A 147 8.89 -11.63 0.36
CA THR A 147 10.21 -11.06 0.08
C THR A 147 10.13 -9.55 0.12
N VAL A 148 11.22 -8.89 0.53
CA VAL A 148 11.30 -7.42 0.61
C VAL A 148 12.54 -6.93 -0.13
N GLU A 149 12.36 -5.90 -0.96
CA GLU A 149 13.43 -5.20 -1.65
C GLU A 149 13.33 -3.69 -1.41
N ARG A 150 14.45 -3.01 -1.19
CA ARG A 150 14.50 -1.53 -1.21
C ARG A 150 14.56 -1.05 -2.65
N LEU A 151 13.79 0.00 -2.94
CA LEU A 151 13.71 0.57 -4.28
C LEU A 151 14.85 1.53 -4.63
N ASP A 152 15.67 1.91 -3.65
CA ASP A 152 16.82 2.79 -3.82
C ASP A 152 18.15 2.03 -4.04
N GLY A 153 18.10 0.69 -4.12
CA GLY A 153 19.24 -0.17 -4.38
C GLY A 153 20.10 -0.52 -3.16
N HIS A 154 19.75 -0.05 -1.97
CA HIS A 154 20.41 -0.47 -0.72
C HIS A 154 19.92 -1.86 -0.27
N PRO A 155 20.63 -2.55 0.64
CA PRO A 155 20.17 -3.81 1.20
C PRO A 155 18.80 -3.68 1.86
N ALA A 156 17.92 -4.66 1.65
CA ALA A 156 16.59 -4.66 2.26
C ALA A 156 16.66 -4.62 3.80
N PRO A 157 15.70 -3.95 4.46
CA PRO A 157 15.56 -4.01 5.91
C PRO A 157 15.28 -5.46 6.36
N PRO A 158 15.49 -5.78 7.64
CA PRO A 158 15.08 -7.07 8.20
C PRO A 158 13.61 -7.37 7.91
N ILE A 159 13.32 -8.53 7.30
CA ILE A 159 11.97 -8.88 6.86
C ILE A 159 11.06 -9.32 8.00
N ALA A 160 11.60 -9.94 9.05
CA ALA A 160 10.80 -10.52 10.13
C ALA A 160 9.89 -9.49 10.86
N PRO A 161 10.35 -8.26 11.19
CA PRO A 161 9.46 -7.23 11.72
C PRO A 161 8.34 -6.81 10.76
N ILE A 162 8.60 -6.79 9.44
CA ILE A 162 7.60 -6.43 8.42
C ILE A 162 6.53 -7.51 8.33
N VAL A 163 6.95 -8.77 8.30
CA VAL A 163 6.04 -9.93 8.27
C VAL A 163 5.25 -10.03 9.57
N ALA A 164 5.87 -9.77 10.73
CA ALA A 164 5.16 -9.69 12.00
C ALA A 164 4.08 -8.60 11.98
N ALA A 165 4.40 -7.39 11.50
CA ALA A 165 3.41 -6.32 11.36
C ALA A 165 2.26 -6.70 10.42
N LEU A 166 2.55 -7.38 9.31
CA LEU A 166 1.53 -7.93 8.41
C LEU A 166 0.63 -8.94 9.13
N GLY A 167 1.21 -9.86 9.91
CA GLY A 167 0.48 -10.83 10.72
C GLY A 167 -0.45 -10.16 11.74
N GLU A 168 0.01 -9.14 12.45
CA GLU A 168 -0.81 -8.38 13.40
C GLU A 168 -2.02 -7.73 12.71
N VAL A 169 -1.81 -7.06 11.58
CA VAL A 169 -2.89 -6.42 10.82
C VAL A 169 -3.90 -7.46 10.30
N MET A 170 -3.44 -8.64 9.88
CA MET A 170 -4.32 -9.72 9.44
C MET A 170 -5.18 -10.30 10.58
N ARG A 171 -4.71 -10.25 11.83
CA ARG A 171 -5.50 -10.67 13.01
C ARG A 171 -6.66 -9.72 13.29
N GLY A 172 -6.51 -8.42 12.98
CA GLY A 172 -7.53 -7.40 13.22
C GLY A 172 -7.38 -6.74 14.57
#